data_AF-A0A819H9B4-F1
#
_entry.id   AF-A0A819H9B4-F1
#
_cell.length_a   1.000
_cell.length_b   1.000
_cell.length_c   1.000
_cell.angle_alpha   90.00
_cell.angle_beta   90.00
_cell.angle_gamma   90.00
#
_symmetry.space_group_name_H-M   'P 1'
#
loop_
_entity.id
_entity.type
_entity.pdbx_description
1 polymer ?
#
loop_
_entity_poly.entity_id
_entity_poly.type
_entity_poly.pdbx_seq_one_letter_code
_entity_poly.pdbx_strand_id
1 'polypeptide(L)'
;MLTSFPYRSLSSLLVRRTVQYPLWNPVNARTTYSNEFTKNELLRRYNIEQSSTYFDQFRYLRHVKDAPKVPLSFGLLGLVPFAAVPLYMYSTGIYLPDLAFTQLAYSASIISYVGGIRFGALLEESNDWKKYTYSILPSIAAWLALLVPGRWSIVWALACFQGFLYYDVTKPGYPLWFKGLRVLLTTGSCLTLLATLLLSFILPKKEATTKNTKRTM
;
A
#
# COMPACT_ATOMS: atom_id res chain seq x y z
N MET A 1 8.21 38.99 -36.69
CA MET A 1 6.95 38.61 -37.35
C MET A 1 6.74 37.12 -37.07
N LEU A 2 5.80 36.62 -36.26
CA LEU A 2 4.39 37.04 -36.01
C LEU A 2 3.66 37.22 -37.36
N THR A 3 2.57 36.56 -37.74
CA THR A 3 1.64 35.53 -37.19
C THR A 3 0.99 34.80 -38.40
N SER A 4 0.24 33.69 -38.35
CA SER A 4 -0.27 32.73 -37.34
C SER A 4 -0.88 31.52 -38.08
N PHE A 5 -1.00 30.34 -37.43
CA PHE A 5 -1.86 29.25 -37.94
C PHE A 5 -3.25 29.28 -37.27
N PRO A 6 -4.36 29.25 -38.03
CA PRO A 6 -5.70 29.40 -37.46
C PRO A 6 -6.24 28.08 -36.90
N TYR A 7 -6.66 28.12 -35.62
CA TYR A 7 -7.42 27.05 -34.99
C TYR A 7 -8.92 27.22 -35.29
N ARG A 8 -9.51 26.31 -36.08
CA ARG A 8 -10.98 26.14 -36.22
C ARG A 8 -11.23 24.62 -36.31
N SER A 9 -11.83 23.97 -35.31
CA SER A 9 -13.17 24.14 -34.72
C SER A 9 -14.28 23.59 -35.62
N LEU A 10 -15.14 22.75 -35.00
CA LEU A 10 -16.21 21.92 -35.59
C LEU A 10 -15.68 20.63 -36.27
N SER A 11 -16.22 19.43 -36.03
CA SER A 11 -17.46 19.05 -35.33
C SER A 11 -17.37 17.65 -34.69
N SER A 12 -17.86 17.52 -33.46
CA SER A 12 -18.18 16.23 -32.81
C SER A 12 -19.56 16.28 -32.15
N LEU A 13 -20.54 16.74 -32.92
CA LEU A 13 -21.96 16.51 -32.62
C LEU A 13 -22.25 15.01 -32.86
N LEU A 14 -22.30 14.24 -31.77
CA LEU A 14 -23.38 13.33 -31.39
C LEU A 14 -22.97 12.49 -30.17
N VAL A 15 -23.97 12.07 -29.37
CA VAL A 15 -23.84 11.18 -28.19
C VAL A 15 -23.15 11.80 -26.95
N ARG A 16 -23.68 12.92 -26.44
CA ARG A 16 -23.76 13.11 -24.98
C ARG A 16 -25.06 12.48 -24.46
N ARG A 17 -24.98 11.24 -23.95
CA ARG A 17 -26.01 10.71 -23.05
C ARG A 17 -25.81 11.36 -21.68
N THR A 18 -26.60 12.39 -21.37
CA THR A 18 -26.66 12.97 -20.03
C THR A 18 -27.33 11.99 -19.07
N VAL A 19 -26.53 11.18 -18.38
CA VAL A 19 -26.99 10.49 -17.16
C VAL A 19 -27.16 11.56 -16.09
N GLN A 20 -28.41 11.91 -15.83
CA GLN A 20 -28.79 12.97 -14.92
C GLN A 20 -28.73 12.45 -13.48
N TYR A 21 -27.60 12.66 -12.82
CA TYR A 21 -27.50 12.46 -11.37
C TYR A 21 -28.41 13.47 -10.66
N PRO A 22 -29.27 13.05 -9.72
CA PRO A 22 -30.10 13.99 -8.96
C PRO A 22 -29.20 14.90 -8.11
N LEU A 23 -29.29 16.20 -8.37
CA LEU A 23 -28.62 17.24 -7.60
C LEU A 23 -29.09 17.19 -6.14
N TRP A 24 -28.13 17.02 -5.24
CA TRP A 24 -28.36 17.01 -3.80
C TRP A 24 -28.82 18.40 -3.36
N ASN A 25 -30.07 18.54 -2.92
CA ASN A 25 -30.65 19.83 -2.49
C ASN A 25 -30.56 19.95 -0.95
N PRO A 26 -29.68 20.78 -0.38
CA PRO A 26 -29.37 20.80 1.05
C PRO A 26 -30.32 21.71 1.84
N VAL A 27 -31.63 21.51 1.72
CA VAL A 27 -32.64 22.22 2.53
C VAL A 27 -33.64 21.21 3.10
N ASN A 28 -33.82 21.24 4.43
CA ASN A 28 -34.72 20.39 5.23
C ASN A 28 -34.25 18.97 5.62
N ALA A 29 -32.96 18.75 5.84
CA ALA A 29 -32.48 17.61 6.64
C ALA A 29 -32.69 17.84 8.16
N ARG A 30 -33.95 18.09 8.59
CA ARG A 30 -34.31 18.27 10.00
C ARG A 30 -34.38 16.90 10.70
N THR A 31 -33.22 16.45 11.17
CA THR A 31 -32.98 15.46 12.25
C THR A 31 -34.18 14.64 12.76
N THR A 32 -34.40 13.45 12.18
CA THR A 32 -35.24 12.39 12.79
C THR A 32 -34.68 10.99 12.49
N TYR A 33 -33.43 10.74 12.89
CA TYR A 33 -32.78 9.42 12.77
C TYR A 33 -32.07 9.03 14.07
N SER A 34 -32.84 8.53 15.04
CA SER A 34 -32.34 8.07 16.35
C SER A 34 -32.72 6.61 16.64
N ASN A 35 -32.79 5.77 15.60
CA ASN A 35 -33.17 4.37 15.71
C ASN A 35 -31.95 3.49 15.47
N GLU A 36 -31.56 2.66 16.46
CA GLU A 36 -30.43 1.72 16.34
C GLU A 36 -30.55 0.81 15.10
N PHE A 37 -31.78 0.48 14.66
CA PHE A 37 -32.02 -0.27 13.43
C PHE A 37 -31.39 0.38 12.18
N THR A 38 -31.59 1.69 11.98
CA THR A 38 -31.05 2.42 10.81
C THR A 38 -29.52 2.50 10.85
N LYS A 39 -28.96 2.73 12.04
CA LYS A 39 -27.50 2.71 12.28
C LYS A 39 -26.91 1.34 11.96
N ASN A 40 -27.55 0.27 12.44
CA ASN A 40 -27.11 -1.11 12.18
C ASN A 40 -27.20 -1.48 10.69
N GLU A 41 -28.22 -1.01 9.96
CA GLU A 41 -28.30 -1.26 8.51
C GLU A 41 -27.25 -0.47 7.72
N LEU A 42 -26.97 0.79 8.08
CA LEU A 42 -25.89 1.57 7.47
C LEU A 42 -24.52 0.94 7.74
N LEU A 43 -24.25 0.54 8.98
CA LEU A 43 -23.02 -0.20 9.34
C LEU A 43 -22.94 -1.53 8.59
N ARG A 44 -24.05 -2.26 8.42
CA ARG A 44 -24.08 -3.51 7.64
C ARG A 44 -23.76 -3.26 6.17
N ARG A 45 -24.33 -2.24 5.54
CA ARG A 45 -24.04 -1.87 4.14
C ARG A 45 -22.58 -1.45 3.97
N TYR A 46 -22.08 -0.59 4.85
CA TYR A 46 -20.67 -0.16 4.87
C TYR A 46 -19.71 -1.35 5.05
N ASN A 47 -19.97 -2.23 6.02
CA ASN A 47 -19.15 -3.42 6.26
C ASN A 47 -19.17 -4.40 5.06
N ILE A 48 -20.31 -4.55 4.37
CA ILE A 48 -20.40 -5.40 3.17
C ILE A 48 -19.61 -4.80 2.00
N GLU A 49 -19.75 -3.50 1.74
CA GLU A 49 -19.04 -2.80 0.66
C GLU A 49 -17.52 -2.78 0.90
N GLN A 50 -17.11 -2.51 2.14
CA GLN A 50 -15.71 -2.56 2.56
C GLN A 50 -15.14 -3.98 2.47
N SER A 51 -15.87 -5.01 2.96
CA SER A 51 -15.47 -6.41 2.88
C SER A 51 -15.32 -6.90 1.43
N SER A 52 -16.28 -6.56 0.56
CA SER A 52 -16.19 -6.85 -0.88
C SER A 52 -14.93 -6.23 -1.48
N THR A 53 -14.65 -4.97 -1.16
CA THR A 53 -13.45 -4.25 -1.65
C THR A 53 -12.14 -4.92 -1.21
N TYR A 54 -12.07 -5.44 0.03
CA TYR A 54 -10.91 -6.19 0.50
C TYR A 54 -10.68 -7.50 -0.26
N PHE A 55 -11.71 -8.32 -0.47
CA PHE A 55 -11.52 -9.59 -1.22
C PHE A 55 -11.33 -9.36 -2.73
N ASP A 56 -11.95 -8.31 -3.27
CA ASP A 56 -11.83 -7.93 -4.67
C ASP A 56 -10.42 -7.44 -5.06
N GLN A 57 -9.56 -7.09 -4.10
CA GLN A 57 -8.16 -6.73 -4.38
C GLN A 57 -7.43 -7.86 -5.16
N PHE A 58 -7.73 -9.12 -4.85
CA PHE A 58 -7.13 -10.27 -5.54
C PHE A 58 -7.65 -10.45 -6.98
N ARG A 59 -8.81 -9.87 -7.34
CA ARG A 59 -9.34 -9.92 -8.72
C ARG A 59 -8.40 -9.22 -9.71
N TYR A 60 -7.71 -8.16 -9.27
CA TYR A 60 -6.76 -7.42 -10.10
C TYR A 60 -5.51 -8.23 -10.47
N LEU A 61 -5.19 -9.32 -9.75
CA LEU A 61 -4.06 -10.20 -10.10
C LEU A 61 -4.19 -10.80 -11.52
N ARG A 62 -5.42 -10.96 -12.02
CA ARG A 62 -5.66 -11.42 -13.41
C ARG A 62 -5.00 -10.50 -14.44
N HIS A 63 -4.95 -9.19 -14.16
CA HIS A 63 -4.40 -8.16 -15.04
C HIS A 63 -2.88 -7.98 -14.93
N VAL A 64 -2.19 -8.73 -14.07
CA VAL A 64 -0.72 -8.74 -14.04
C VAL A 64 -0.15 -9.28 -15.35
N LYS A 65 -0.87 -10.16 -16.05
CA LYS A 65 -0.50 -10.67 -17.37
C LYS A 65 -0.47 -9.58 -18.45
N ASP A 66 -1.24 -8.50 -18.25
CA ASP A 66 -1.32 -7.35 -19.15
C ASP A 66 -0.22 -6.31 -18.85
N ALA A 67 0.60 -6.52 -17.82
CA ALA A 67 1.65 -5.58 -17.41
C ALA A 67 2.83 -5.60 -18.40
N PRO A 68 3.45 -4.44 -18.67
CA PRO A 68 4.69 -4.39 -19.45
C PRO A 68 5.80 -5.20 -18.76
N LYS A 69 6.57 -5.97 -19.54
CA LYS A 69 7.57 -6.92 -19.03
C LYS A 69 8.59 -6.30 -18.08
N VAL A 70 9.01 -5.05 -18.35
CA VAL A 70 10.06 -4.36 -17.59
C VAL A 70 9.62 -4.04 -16.14
N PRO A 71 8.52 -3.30 -15.87
CA PRO A 71 7.95 -3.15 -14.53
C PRO A 71 7.71 -4.45 -13.78
N LEU A 72 7.24 -5.50 -14.47
CA LEU A 72 6.97 -6.80 -13.86
C LEU A 72 8.27 -7.46 -13.38
N SER A 73 9.31 -7.52 -14.24
CA SER A 73 10.61 -8.09 -13.88
C SER A 73 11.29 -7.32 -12.75
N PHE A 74 11.31 -5.98 -12.79
CA PHE A 74 11.90 -5.17 -11.71
C PHE A 74 11.10 -5.31 -10.39
N GLY A 75 9.77 -5.40 -10.46
CA GLY A 75 8.94 -5.68 -9.30
C GLY A 75 9.27 -7.03 -8.65
N LEU A 76 9.36 -8.10 -9.45
CA LEU A 76 9.71 -9.43 -8.94
C LEU A 76 11.14 -9.51 -8.38
N LEU A 77 12.11 -8.80 -8.99
CA LEU A 77 13.46 -8.67 -8.41
C LEU A 77 13.45 -7.97 -7.04
N GLY A 78 12.52 -7.03 -6.83
CA GLY A 78 12.30 -6.41 -5.51
C GLY A 78 11.84 -7.37 -4.42
N LEU A 79 11.26 -8.54 -4.75
CA LEU A 79 10.88 -9.57 -3.77
C LEU A 79 12.06 -10.46 -3.32
N VAL A 80 13.19 -10.44 -4.02
CA VAL A 80 14.37 -11.26 -3.67
C VAL A 80 14.89 -10.98 -2.26
N PRO A 81 15.22 -9.73 -1.84
CA PRO A 81 15.67 -9.46 -0.48
C PRO A 81 14.61 -9.76 0.60
N PHE A 82 13.31 -9.66 0.26
CA PHE A 82 12.22 -10.06 1.15
C PHE A 82 12.21 -11.56 1.42
N ALA A 83 12.39 -12.39 0.39
CA ALA A 83 12.36 -13.85 0.52
C ALA A 83 13.66 -14.42 1.12
N ALA A 84 14.81 -13.81 0.80
CA ALA A 84 16.12 -14.29 1.24
C ALA A 84 16.26 -14.37 2.77
N VAL A 85 15.71 -13.39 3.51
CA VAL A 85 15.83 -13.31 4.98
C VAL A 85 15.13 -14.47 5.71
N PRO A 86 13.80 -14.70 5.56
CA PRO A 86 13.13 -15.81 6.22
C PRO A 86 13.66 -17.18 5.75
N LEU A 87 14.04 -17.32 4.48
CA LEU A 87 14.66 -18.56 3.97
C LEU A 87 16.00 -18.86 4.66
N TYR A 88 16.83 -17.83 4.89
CA TYR A 88 18.11 -17.98 5.58
C TYR A 88 17.94 -18.26 7.09
N MET A 89 16.98 -17.61 7.75
CA MET A 89 16.64 -17.92 9.15
C MET A 89 16.10 -19.35 9.31
N TYR A 90 15.27 -19.80 8.37
CA TYR A 90 14.74 -21.15 8.35
C TYR A 90 15.84 -22.20 8.13
N SER A 91 16.76 -21.99 7.18
CA SER A 91 17.84 -22.95 6.91
C SER A 91 18.90 -23.01 8.01
N THR A 92 19.13 -21.91 8.73
CA THR A 92 20.09 -21.87 9.85
C THR A 92 19.47 -22.27 11.20
N GLY A 93 18.14 -22.30 11.32
CA GLY A 93 17.44 -22.64 12.57
C GLY A 93 17.64 -21.64 13.71
N ILE A 94 18.13 -20.43 13.43
CA ILE A 94 18.46 -19.42 14.44
C ILE A 94 17.84 -18.07 14.05
N TYR A 95 17.18 -17.40 15.00
CA TYR A 95 16.66 -16.05 14.76
C TYR A 95 17.77 -15.00 14.87
N LEU A 96 18.02 -14.30 13.76
CA LEU A 96 19.04 -13.26 13.61
C LEU A 96 18.39 -11.88 13.62
N PRO A 97 18.44 -11.11 14.73
CA PRO A 97 17.73 -9.84 14.85
C PRO A 97 18.21 -8.80 13.82
N ASP A 98 19.51 -8.79 13.50
CA ASP A 98 20.10 -7.85 12.53
C ASP A 98 19.56 -8.10 11.12
N LEU A 99 19.30 -9.36 10.77
CA LEU A 99 18.77 -9.75 9.47
C LEU A 99 17.26 -9.49 9.36
N ALA A 100 16.51 -9.60 10.47
CA ALA A 100 15.14 -9.09 10.54
C ALA A 100 15.10 -7.57 10.38
N PHE A 101 16.08 -6.85 10.94
CA PHE A 101 16.19 -5.40 10.79
C PHE A 101 16.52 -4.99 9.33
N THR A 102 17.37 -5.73 8.60
CA THR A 102 17.60 -5.42 7.17
C THR A 102 16.36 -5.65 6.31
N GLN A 103 15.57 -6.70 6.59
CA GLN A 103 14.27 -6.92 5.93
C GLN A 103 13.28 -5.78 6.23
N LEU A 104 13.24 -5.31 7.48
CA LEU A 104 12.42 -4.16 7.90
C LEU A 104 12.88 -2.85 7.24
N ALA A 105 14.18 -2.59 7.17
CA ALA A 105 14.77 -1.42 6.50
C ALA A 105 14.44 -1.40 5.00
N TYR A 106 14.49 -2.57 4.35
CA TYR A 106 14.05 -2.73 2.96
C TYR A 106 12.53 -2.51 2.82
N SER A 107 11.74 -3.03 3.76
CA SER A 107 10.28 -2.81 3.82
C SER A 107 9.93 -1.32 3.89
N ALA A 108 10.61 -0.57 4.77
CA ALA A 108 10.44 0.87 4.90
C ALA A 108 10.82 1.62 3.60
N SER A 109 11.92 1.23 2.95
CA SER A 109 12.31 1.78 1.64
C SER A 109 11.21 1.60 0.58
N ILE A 110 10.60 0.40 0.50
CA ILE A 110 9.53 0.13 -0.46
C ILE A 110 8.23 0.88 -0.11
N ILE A 111 7.87 0.99 1.17
CA ILE A 111 6.70 1.77 1.61
C ILE A 111 6.91 3.27 1.29
N SER A 112 8.11 3.81 1.49
CA SER A 112 8.44 5.19 1.08
C SER A 112 8.35 5.37 -0.45
N TYR A 113 8.85 4.41 -1.23
CA TYR A 113 8.75 4.40 -2.69
C TYR A 113 7.29 4.36 -3.20
N VAL A 114 6.37 3.70 -2.48
CA VAL A 114 4.91 3.78 -2.78
C VAL A 114 4.43 5.24 -2.71
N GLY A 115 4.87 6.01 -1.71
CA GLY A 115 4.61 7.43 -1.59
C GLY A 115 5.22 8.25 -2.73
N GLY A 116 6.44 7.91 -3.17
CA GLY A 116 7.08 8.52 -4.34
C GLY A 116 6.30 8.34 -5.64
N ILE A 117 5.77 7.12 -5.89
CA ILE A 117 4.93 6.86 -7.07
C ILE A 117 3.62 7.66 -7.03
N ARG A 118 3.00 7.79 -5.85
CA ARG A 118 1.81 8.65 -5.68
C ARG A 118 2.13 10.10 -6.02
N PHE A 119 3.31 10.60 -5.67
CA PHE A 119 3.71 11.98 -5.90
C PHE A 119 3.92 12.23 -7.40
N GLY A 120 4.64 11.31 -8.06
CA GLY A 120 4.83 11.35 -9.51
C GLY A 120 3.52 11.31 -10.29
N ALA A 121 2.56 10.49 -9.85
CA ALA A 121 1.23 10.41 -10.46
C ALA A 121 0.36 11.68 -10.28
N LEU A 122 0.77 12.63 -9.42
CA LEU A 122 0.08 13.91 -9.22
C LEU A 122 0.66 15.05 -10.07
N LEU A 123 1.81 14.85 -10.73
CA LEU A 123 2.45 15.87 -11.57
C LEU A 123 1.58 16.27 -12.79
N GLU A 124 0.70 15.38 -13.23
CA GLU A 124 -0.26 15.61 -14.33
C GLU A 124 -1.64 16.09 -13.83
N GLU A 125 -1.90 16.06 -12.51
CA GLU A 125 -3.17 16.49 -11.92
C GLU A 125 -3.11 17.97 -11.46
N SER A 126 -4.29 18.59 -11.27
CA SER A 126 -4.38 19.94 -10.69
C SER A 126 -3.79 20.03 -9.28
N ASN A 127 -3.27 21.22 -8.91
CA ASN A 127 -2.53 21.50 -7.68
C ASN A 127 -3.38 21.40 -6.39
N ASP A 128 -3.85 20.19 -6.06
CA ASP A 128 -4.57 19.88 -4.83
C ASP A 128 -3.58 19.41 -3.75
N TRP A 129 -3.24 20.34 -2.85
CA TRP A 129 -2.31 20.11 -1.73
C TRP A 129 -2.65 18.87 -0.90
N LYS A 130 -3.94 18.52 -0.76
CA LYS A 130 -4.37 17.37 0.04
C LYS A 130 -3.81 16.06 -0.53
N LYS A 131 -3.85 15.90 -1.85
CA LYS A 131 -3.34 14.71 -2.54
C LYS A 131 -1.84 14.56 -2.32
N TYR A 132 -1.09 15.67 -2.39
CA TYR A 132 0.33 15.69 -2.07
C TYR A 132 0.61 15.31 -0.61
N THR A 133 -0.19 15.75 0.36
CA THR A 133 -0.07 15.32 1.77
C THR A 133 -0.25 13.81 1.91
N TYR A 134 -1.31 13.22 1.32
CA TYR A 134 -1.53 11.76 1.31
C TYR A 134 -0.42 10.96 0.60
N SER A 135 0.36 11.62 -0.25
CA SER A 135 1.53 11.05 -0.92
C SER A 135 2.75 10.93 -0.01
N ILE A 136 2.87 11.78 1.01
CA ILE A 136 4.01 11.82 1.95
C ILE A 136 3.78 10.86 3.12
N LEU A 137 2.52 10.59 3.49
CA LEU A 137 2.11 9.67 4.56
C LEU A 137 2.85 8.31 4.55
N PRO A 138 3.05 7.62 3.39
CA PRO A 138 3.83 6.38 3.35
C PRO A 138 5.27 6.53 3.83
N SER A 139 5.96 7.63 3.47
CA SER A 139 7.34 7.84 3.91
C SER A 139 7.45 8.06 5.42
N ILE A 140 6.50 8.80 6.00
CA ILE A 140 6.42 9.00 7.46
C ILE A 140 6.09 7.67 8.16
N ALA A 141 5.10 6.92 7.66
CA ALA A 141 4.71 5.63 8.24
C ALA A 141 5.83 4.58 8.15
N ALA A 142 6.62 4.60 7.07
CA ALA A 142 7.83 3.80 6.89
C ALA A 142 8.92 4.15 7.90
N TRP A 143 9.18 5.44 8.13
CA TRP A 143 10.14 5.89 9.14
C TRP A 143 9.71 5.49 10.55
N LEU A 144 8.43 5.66 10.90
CA LEU A 144 7.87 5.18 12.17
C LEU A 144 8.07 3.66 12.35
N ALA A 145 7.96 2.86 11.29
CA ALA A 145 8.19 1.42 11.35
C ALA A 145 9.59 1.05 11.88
N LEU A 146 10.61 1.87 11.57
CA LEU A 146 12.00 1.67 11.99
C LEU A 146 12.27 2.12 13.43
N LEU A 147 11.45 3.02 13.98
CA LEU A 147 11.56 3.48 15.36
C LEU A 147 10.90 2.53 16.37
N VAL A 148 9.95 1.70 15.92
CA VAL A 148 9.26 0.72 16.77
C VAL A 148 10.22 -0.43 17.11
N PRO A 149 10.44 -0.78 18.40
CA PRO A 149 11.39 -1.82 18.76
C PRO A 149 10.82 -3.25 18.60
N GLY A 150 11.68 -4.19 18.22
CA GLY A 150 11.38 -5.62 18.23
C GLY A 150 10.29 -6.05 17.24
N ARG A 151 9.51 -7.08 17.60
CA ARG A 151 8.49 -7.71 16.71
C ARG A 151 7.39 -6.74 16.25
N TRP A 152 7.11 -5.69 17.03
CA TRP A 152 6.08 -4.69 16.73
C TRP A 152 6.36 -3.90 15.44
N SER A 153 7.64 -3.72 15.07
CA SER A 153 8.02 -3.09 13.80
C SER A 153 7.51 -3.85 12.57
N ILE A 154 7.58 -5.18 12.61
CA ILE A 154 7.12 -6.07 11.53
C ILE A 154 5.60 -5.99 11.43
N VAL A 155 4.89 -5.98 12.56
CA VAL A 155 3.42 -5.81 12.60
C VAL A 155 3.01 -4.43 12.04
N TRP A 156 3.75 -3.37 12.38
CA TRP A 156 3.52 -2.03 11.84
C TRP A 156 3.77 -1.96 10.32
N ALA A 157 4.85 -2.58 9.83
CA ALA A 157 5.15 -2.66 8.40
C ALA A 157 4.06 -3.42 7.62
N LEU A 158 3.56 -4.55 8.16
CA LEU A 158 2.42 -5.29 7.61
C LEU A 158 1.15 -4.43 7.54
N ALA A 159 0.83 -3.69 8.60
CA ALA A 159 -0.32 -2.77 8.62
C ALA A 159 -0.18 -1.64 7.59
N CYS A 160 1.01 -1.06 7.46
CA CYS A 160 1.31 -0.05 6.44
C CYS A 160 1.13 -0.61 5.03
N PHE A 161 1.69 -1.79 4.74
CA PHE A 161 1.55 -2.45 3.45
C PHE A 161 0.08 -2.68 3.07
N GLN A 162 -0.72 -3.26 3.96
CA GLN A 162 -2.13 -3.54 3.68
C GLN A 162 -2.98 -2.27 3.57
N GLY A 163 -2.72 -1.26 4.42
CA GLY A 163 -3.43 0.02 4.39
C GLY A 163 -3.13 0.83 3.12
N PHE A 164 -1.88 0.88 2.69
CA PHE A 164 -1.52 1.58 1.46
C PHE A 164 -1.91 0.82 0.19
N LEU A 165 -1.93 -0.51 0.21
CA LEU A 165 -2.50 -1.31 -0.88
C LEU A 165 -3.99 -1.04 -1.07
N TYR A 166 -4.77 -1.03 0.03
CA TYR A 166 -6.19 -0.70 -0.01
C TYR A 166 -6.45 0.69 -0.62
N TYR A 167 -5.63 1.69 -0.24
CA TYR A 167 -5.70 3.03 -0.84
C TYR A 167 -5.35 3.05 -2.34
N ASP A 168 -4.28 2.36 -2.78
CA ASP A 168 -3.89 2.29 -4.20
C ASP A 168 -4.95 1.56 -5.05
N VAL A 169 -5.62 0.54 -4.49
CA VAL A 169 -6.69 -0.21 -5.16
C VAL A 169 -7.98 0.61 -5.26
N THR A 170 -8.36 1.35 -4.21
CA THR A 170 -9.56 2.20 -4.22
C THR A 170 -9.41 3.47 -5.07
N LYS A 171 -8.20 4.03 -5.22
CA LYS A 171 -8.00 5.25 -6.03
C LYS A 171 -8.38 5.02 -7.52
N PRO A 172 -9.30 5.81 -8.11
CA PRO A 172 -9.53 5.81 -9.55
C PRO A 172 -8.34 6.46 -10.29
N GLY A 173 -8.09 6.04 -11.54
CA GLY A 173 -7.04 6.59 -12.41
C GLY A 173 -5.82 5.70 -12.61
N TYR A 174 -5.49 4.80 -11.67
CA TYR A 174 -4.41 3.82 -11.90
C TYR A 174 -4.84 2.71 -12.88
N PRO A 175 -3.99 2.32 -13.85
CA PRO A 175 -4.31 1.25 -14.79
C PRO A 175 -4.40 -0.11 -14.08
N LEU A 176 -5.25 -0.99 -14.60
CA LEU A 176 -5.58 -2.27 -13.95
C LEU A 176 -4.36 -3.18 -13.74
N TRP A 177 -3.42 -3.20 -14.69
CA TRP A 177 -2.17 -3.96 -14.56
C TRP A 177 -1.31 -3.48 -13.40
N PHE A 178 -1.31 -2.16 -13.12
CA PHE A 178 -0.54 -1.59 -12.01
C PHE A 178 -1.18 -1.93 -10.66
N LYS A 179 -2.51 -1.88 -10.56
CA LYS A 179 -3.24 -2.37 -9.38
C LYS A 179 -2.97 -3.85 -9.12
N GLY A 180 -3.01 -4.68 -10.16
CA GLY A 180 -2.63 -6.09 -10.07
C GLY A 180 -1.19 -6.30 -9.58
N LEU A 181 -0.24 -5.55 -10.15
CA LEU A 181 1.17 -5.63 -9.78
C LEU A 181 1.38 -5.22 -8.31
N ARG A 182 0.72 -4.15 -7.84
CA ARG A 182 0.73 -3.75 -6.43
C ARG A 182 0.26 -4.88 -5.51
N VAL A 183 -0.87 -5.51 -5.81
CA VAL A 183 -1.40 -6.62 -5.02
C VAL A 183 -0.40 -7.78 -4.98
N LEU A 184 0.20 -8.17 -6.11
CA LEU A 184 1.20 -9.24 -6.17
C LEU A 184 2.45 -8.94 -5.31
N LEU A 185 3.04 -7.75 -5.45
CA LEU A 185 4.24 -7.39 -4.71
C LEU A 185 3.99 -7.24 -3.20
N THR A 186 2.89 -6.59 -2.84
CA THR A 186 2.53 -6.40 -1.43
C THR A 186 2.18 -7.73 -0.75
N THR A 187 1.44 -8.62 -1.42
CA THR A 187 1.13 -9.95 -0.86
C THR A 187 2.38 -10.80 -0.64
N GLY A 188 3.32 -10.83 -1.61
CA GLY A 188 4.62 -11.50 -1.42
C GLY A 188 5.45 -10.90 -0.28
N SER A 189 5.47 -9.57 -0.16
CA SER A 189 6.16 -8.87 0.94
C SER A 189 5.51 -9.16 2.30
N CYS A 190 4.18 -9.25 2.36
CA CYS A 190 3.47 -9.59 3.59
C CYS A 190 3.70 -11.05 4.00
N LEU A 191 3.67 -12.01 3.07
CA LEU A 191 3.92 -13.42 3.35
C LEU A 191 5.33 -13.65 3.90
N THR A 192 6.34 -12.98 3.34
CA THR A 192 7.74 -13.08 3.80
C THR A 192 7.97 -12.39 5.15
N LEU A 193 7.32 -11.25 5.42
CA LEU A 193 7.35 -10.61 6.73
C LEU A 193 6.61 -11.42 7.81
N LEU A 194 5.47 -12.04 7.46
CA LEU A 194 4.76 -12.98 8.33
C LEU A 194 5.61 -14.21 8.65
N ALA A 195 6.33 -14.76 7.66
CA ALA A 195 7.27 -15.86 7.89
C ALA A 195 8.37 -15.45 8.90
N THR A 196 9.02 -14.29 8.73
CA THR A 196 10.01 -13.78 9.68
C THR A 196 9.41 -13.52 11.07
N LEU A 197 8.17 -13.03 11.15
CA LEU A 197 7.47 -12.84 12.42
C LEU A 197 7.23 -14.19 13.13
N LEU A 198 6.77 -15.22 12.42
CA LEU A 198 6.56 -16.57 12.95
C LEU A 198 7.89 -17.22 13.39
N LEU A 199 8.94 -17.12 12.57
CA LEU A 199 10.28 -17.59 12.93
C LEU A 199 10.83 -16.88 14.18
N SER A 200 10.46 -15.62 14.41
CA SER A 200 10.80 -14.90 15.65
C SER A 200 10.17 -15.51 16.90
N PHE A 201 9.05 -16.22 16.80
CA PHE A 201 8.43 -16.94 17.91
C PHE A 201 8.96 -18.38 18.09
N ILE A 202 9.35 -19.03 17.00
CA ILE A 202 9.74 -20.45 16.99
C ILE A 202 11.23 -20.65 17.30
N LEU A 203 12.11 -19.83 16.71
CA LEU A 203 13.56 -20.08 16.73
C LEU A 203 14.24 -19.43 17.94
N PRO A 204 15.29 -20.07 18.51
CA PRO A 204 16.13 -19.44 19.51
C PRO A 204 16.81 -18.19 18.91
N LYS A 205 16.79 -17.08 19.66
CA LYS A 205 17.50 -15.86 19.28
C LYS A 205 19.00 -16.08 19.43
N LYS A 206 19.79 -15.70 18.43
CA LYS A 206 21.25 -15.66 18.56
C LYS A 206 21.63 -14.75 19.73
N GLU A 207 22.19 -15.33 20.78
CA GLU A 207 22.69 -14.56 21.91
C GLU A 207 23.86 -13.69 21.45
N ALA A 208 23.76 -12.38 21.68
CA ALA A 208 24.89 -11.50 21.51
C ALA A 208 25.92 -11.89 22.59
N THR A 209 27.08 -12.37 22.17
CA THR A 209 28.12 -12.88 23.07
C THR A 209 28.63 -11.73 23.93
N THR A 210 28.02 -11.56 25.11
CA THR A 210 28.45 -10.58 26.11
C THR A 210 29.82 -11.03 26.60
N LYS A 211 30.89 -10.53 25.97
CA LYS A 211 32.25 -10.59 26.50
C LYS A 211 32.25 -9.77 27.78
N ASN A 212 31.85 -10.44 28.85
CA ASN A 212 31.87 -9.93 30.20
C ASN A 212 33.34 -9.93 30.64
N THR A 213 34.10 -8.97 30.09
CA THR A 213 35.46 -8.66 30.50
C THR A 213 35.38 -8.16 31.92
N LYS A 214 35.37 -9.10 32.88
CA LYS A 214 35.75 -8.85 34.25
C LYS A 214 37.10 -8.14 34.19
N ARG A 215 37.10 -6.83 34.43
CA ARG A 215 38.31 -6.12 34.84
C ARG A 215 38.66 -6.65 36.21
N THR A 216 39.46 -7.71 36.23
CA THR A 216 40.03 -8.26 37.46
C THR A 216 41.21 -7.37 37.85
N MET A 217 41.01 -6.64 38.95
CA MET A 217 42.00 -5.87 39.71
C MET A 217 42.52 -4.60 39.03
#